data_AF-A0A6C0ISC7-F1
#
_entry.id   AF-A0A6C0ISC7-F1
#
_cell.length_a   1.000
_cell.length_b   1.000
_cell.length_c   1.000
_cell.angle_alpha   90.00
_cell.angle_beta   90.00
_cell.angle_gamma   90.00
#
_symmetry.space_group_name_H-M   'P 1'
#
loop_
_entity.id
_entity.type
_entity.pdbx_description
1 polymer ?
#
loop_
_entity_poly.entity_id
_entity_poly.type
_entity_poly.pdbx_seq_one_letter_code
_entity_poly.pdbx_strand_id
1 'polypeptide(L)'
;MNINNILNDNIDDEWSLFMSKSNSETGSFGSNFVNFNATNNKYTNSSDDESSSEEDETNTKFDKSCAKKNKFNKEEPSLLNLTLPDEAPKPTEIYVSTKSKIAYLNQPINLKVFWEIPVIPYYMPQDGIIKKQMKFNSKSKEETDEILAKLEDVPYYEETIMSHIDNPNGRIKFKDIRKVSIGLSKKDIMSYRSKKKQAFYNCFVVILRLKFGNDFKEFHVKVFNTGQLEIPGIQNDEMFEKVLVYIMDLLKPFHPNLSYKDKSDTVLINSNFNCGFYINREVLYELLKYKYGLQSIYDPCSYPGIQSKFYYNSDLEIQDGKQITSENKEKYKNVLEVSFMIFRTGSVLIVGKCDVDILVKVYDFLTNIFRTEFKSICQRLIVASDKVNKQKNKKIRKKIIHNYYEHPLHPILELNEFQPITNNIVDEIKDEHTKANTKKQNKKSKTKIFKEEVEFVLE
;
A
#
# COMPACT_ATOMS: atom_id res chain seq x y z
N MET A 1 -25.55 -28.29 -13.48
CA MET A 1 -26.36 -27.06 -13.40
C MET A 1 -25.80 -26.18 -12.29
N ASN A 2 -25.66 -24.90 -12.60
CA ASN A 2 -24.83 -23.90 -11.91
C ASN A 2 -25.13 -23.70 -10.42
N ILE A 3 -24.07 -23.70 -9.61
CA ILE A 3 -23.98 -22.93 -8.36
C ILE A 3 -22.59 -22.29 -8.32
N ASN A 4 -22.43 -21.19 -9.05
CA ASN A 4 -21.36 -20.22 -8.85
C ASN A 4 -22.04 -18.90 -8.53
N ASN A 5 -22.13 -18.58 -7.24
CA ASN A 5 -22.35 -17.23 -6.73
C ASN A 5 -21.83 -17.22 -5.28
N ILE A 6 -20.52 -17.13 -5.15
CA ILE A 6 -19.89 -16.75 -3.89
C ILE A 6 -19.90 -15.23 -3.89
N LEU A 7 -20.75 -14.66 -3.03
CA LEU A 7 -20.68 -13.26 -2.64
C LEU A 7 -19.30 -13.03 -2.02
N ASN A 8 -18.43 -12.38 -2.78
CA ASN A 8 -17.31 -11.66 -2.21
C ASN A 8 -17.92 -10.47 -1.46
N ASP A 9 -18.11 -10.60 -0.15
CA ASP A 9 -18.43 -9.45 0.69
C ASP A 9 -17.22 -8.50 0.64
N ASN A 10 -17.27 -7.55 -0.29
CA ASN A 10 -16.30 -6.48 -0.41
C ASN A 10 -16.64 -5.44 0.65
N ILE A 11 -15.62 -4.82 1.25
CA ILE A 11 -15.80 -3.78 2.27
C ILE A 11 -16.41 -2.48 1.70
N ASP A 12 -16.65 -2.46 0.39
CA ASP A 12 -17.34 -1.42 -0.36
C ASP A 12 -18.87 -1.62 -0.32
N ASP A 13 -19.36 -2.86 -0.23
CA ASP A 13 -20.79 -3.19 -0.17
C ASP A 13 -21.45 -2.66 1.12
N GLU A 14 -20.75 -2.74 2.26
CA GLU A 14 -21.24 -2.29 3.58
C GLU A 14 -21.50 -0.77 3.61
N TRP A 15 -20.77 0.02 2.80
CA TRP A 15 -20.91 1.48 2.68
C TRP A 15 -21.94 1.90 1.63
N SER A 16 -21.99 1.20 0.50
CA SER A 16 -23.05 1.38 -0.50
C SER A 16 -24.43 1.11 0.12
N LEU A 17 -24.52 0.15 1.05
CA LEU A 17 -25.73 -0.12 1.84
C LEU A 17 -26.05 0.99 2.85
N PHE A 18 -25.03 1.65 3.42
CA PHE A 18 -25.23 2.78 4.33
C PHE A 18 -25.76 4.01 3.58
N MET A 19 -25.14 4.36 2.45
CA MET A 19 -25.54 5.51 1.63
C MET A 19 -26.94 5.35 1.02
N SER A 20 -27.32 4.12 0.65
CA SER A 20 -28.68 3.84 0.14
C SER A 20 -29.75 3.95 1.21
N LYS A 21 -29.45 3.62 2.48
CA LYS A 21 -30.38 3.78 3.61
C LYS A 21 -30.57 5.24 4.04
N SER A 22 -29.55 6.09 3.90
CA SER A 22 -29.68 7.52 4.21
C SER A 22 -30.53 8.30 3.20
N ASN A 23 -30.71 7.79 1.98
CA ASN A 23 -31.57 8.42 0.97
C ASN A 23 -33.07 8.09 1.16
N SER A 24 -33.43 7.16 2.06
CA SER A 24 -34.83 6.80 2.33
C SER A 24 -35.45 7.51 3.55
N GLU A 25 -34.70 8.34 4.29
CA GLU A 25 -35.21 9.09 5.43
C GLU A 25 -35.17 10.60 5.15
N THR A 26 -36.09 11.07 4.31
CA THR A 26 -36.48 12.48 4.27
C THR A 26 -37.48 12.73 5.40
N GLY A 27 -37.08 13.42 6.47
CA GLY A 27 -38.03 13.82 7.50
C GLY A 27 -37.45 14.54 8.72
N SER A 28 -37.66 15.85 8.76
CA SER A 28 -37.71 16.72 9.95
C SER A 28 -36.38 17.07 10.66
N PHE A 29 -35.80 18.20 10.26
CA PHE A 29 -34.87 18.99 11.06
C PHE A 29 -35.55 19.54 12.32
N GLY A 30 -35.01 19.23 13.50
CA GLY A 30 -35.32 19.91 14.76
C GLY A 30 -34.12 20.77 15.18
N SER A 31 -34.31 22.08 15.17
CA SER A 31 -33.39 23.10 15.64
C SER A 31 -32.93 22.86 17.09
N ASN A 32 -31.63 22.98 17.37
CA ASN A 32 -31.15 23.57 18.61
C ASN A 32 -29.74 24.14 18.43
N PHE A 33 -29.69 25.47 18.42
CA PHE A 33 -28.52 26.32 18.37
C PHE A 33 -28.01 26.48 19.81
N VAL A 34 -26.77 26.09 20.10
CA VAL A 34 -26.08 26.53 21.33
C VAL A 34 -24.64 26.89 20.98
N ASN A 35 -24.38 28.19 20.96
CA ASN A 35 -23.05 28.80 20.93
C ASN A 35 -22.25 28.40 22.17
N PHE A 36 -21.00 27.96 22.00
CA PHE A 36 -20.00 28.07 23.07
C PHE A 36 -18.65 28.50 22.54
N ASN A 37 -18.21 29.64 23.06
CA ASN A 37 -16.96 30.32 22.76
C ASN A 37 -15.72 29.55 23.21
N ALA A 38 -14.64 29.82 22.47
CA ALA A 38 -13.26 29.46 22.73
C ALA A 38 -12.77 29.83 24.14
N THR A 39 -11.90 28.99 24.70
CA THR A 39 -10.82 29.46 25.59
C THR A 39 -9.53 28.67 25.40
N ASN A 40 -8.46 29.46 25.28
CA ASN A 40 -7.05 29.10 25.23
C ASN A 40 -6.57 28.34 26.48
N ASN A 41 -5.54 27.50 26.33
CA ASN A 41 -4.48 27.29 27.32
C ASN A 41 -3.22 26.81 26.59
N LYS A 42 -2.26 27.70 26.34
CA LYS A 42 -1.08 28.06 27.17
C LYS A 42 -0.07 26.94 27.37
N TYR A 43 1.10 27.19 26.78
CA TYR A 43 2.38 26.50 26.88
C TYR A 43 2.92 26.41 28.32
N THR A 44 3.66 25.34 28.58
CA THR A 44 4.79 25.34 29.53
C THR A 44 5.97 24.65 28.86
N ASN A 45 7.08 25.39 28.76
CA ASN A 45 8.40 24.94 28.34
C ASN A 45 9.06 24.09 29.43
N SER A 46 9.82 23.07 29.04
CA SER A 46 11.02 22.65 29.77
C SER A 46 12.09 22.29 28.74
N SER A 47 13.20 23.01 28.84
CA SER A 47 14.48 22.75 28.19
C SER A 47 15.08 21.44 28.67
N ASP A 48 15.97 20.84 27.86
CA ASP A 48 17.36 20.53 28.24
C ASP A 48 18.00 19.63 27.15
N ASP A 49 18.90 20.26 26.39
CA ASP A 49 20.26 19.86 25.99
C ASP A 49 20.65 18.49 25.38
N GLU A 50 21.69 18.62 24.57
CA GLU A 50 22.25 17.74 23.54
C GLU A 50 23.24 16.67 24.05
N SER A 51 23.69 15.84 23.07
CA SER A 51 24.91 15.02 23.01
C SER A 51 24.86 13.66 23.74
N SER A 52 25.64 12.62 23.41
CA SER A 52 26.27 12.02 22.22
C SER A 52 26.92 10.69 22.70
N SER A 53 27.41 9.86 21.77
CA SER A 53 28.40 8.76 21.92
C SER A 53 28.05 7.47 22.69
N GLU A 54 27.98 6.38 21.91
CA GLU A 54 28.79 5.14 21.95
C GLU A 54 28.95 4.26 23.22
N GLU A 55 28.74 2.96 22.94
CA GLU A 55 29.45 1.74 23.40
C GLU A 55 29.22 1.13 24.81
N ASP A 56 28.63 -0.07 24.75
CA ASP A 56 29.03 -1.36 25.31
C ASP A 56 28.95 -1.77 26.81
N GLU A 57 28.50 -3.02 26.91
CA GLU A 57 28.75 -4.07 27.91
C GLU A 57 28.09 -4.07 29.30
N THR A 58 27.24 -5.10 29.45
CA THR A 58 27.08 -6.00 30.61
C THR A 58 26.77 -5.41 31.99
N ASN A 59 25.57 -5.72 32.51
CA ASN A 59 25.49 -6.56 33.71
C ASN A 59 24.06 -7.00 34.03
N THR A 60 23.97 -8.30 34.29
CA THR A 60 22.88 -9.04 34.90
C THR A 60 22.46 -8.46 36.26
N LYS A 61 21.18 -8.09 36.41
CA LYS A 61 20.48 -8.21 37.70
C LYS A 61 19.07 -8.75 37.48
N PHE A 62 18.93 -10.01 37.84
CA PHE A 62 17.68 -10.68 38.14
C PHE A 62 16.97 -9.92 39.27
N ASP A 63 15.78 -9.38 39.01
CA ASP A 63 14.83 -9.08 40.07
C ASP A 63 13.58 -9.95 39.95
N LYS A 64 13.54 -10.95 40.83
CA LYS A 64 12.37 -11.75 41.16
C LYS A 64 11.43 -10.88 41.99
N SER A 65 10.37 -10.33 41.40
CA SER A 65 9.09 -10.25 42.11
C SER A 65 7.93 -9.99 41.14
N CYS A 66 7.00 -10.94 41.07
CA CYS A 66 5.58 -10.74 41.39
C CYS A 66 4.80 -11.93 40.83
N ALA A 67 4.75 -13.00 41.63
CA ALA A 67 3.76 -14.05 41.47
C ALA A 67 2.38 -13.48 41.78
N LYS A 68 1.57 -13.23 40.74
CA LYS A 68 0.11 -13.12 40.88
C LYS A 68 -0.53 -14.24 40.06
N LYS A 69 -1.01 -15.25 40.80
CA LYS A 69 -1.84 -16.35 40.31
C LYS A 69 -3.15 -15.78 39.76
N ASN A 70 -3.29 -15.74 38.44
CA ASN A 70 -4.59 -15.67 37.80
C ASN A 70 -5.02 -17.09 37.42
N LYS A 71 -5.95 -17.66 38.21
CA LYS A 71 -6.75 -18.82 37.82
C LYS A 71 -7.64 -18.40 36.65
N PHE A 72 -7.19 -18.66 35.42
CA PHE A 72 -8.07 -18.72 34.26
C PHE A 72 -8.42 -20.18 34.02
N ASN A 73 -9.72 -20.49 34.09
CA ASN A 73 -10.28 -21.77 33.65
C ASN A 73 -9.92 -21.98 32.17
N LYS A 74 -8.99 -22.91 31.92
CA LYS A 74 -8.79 -23.51 30.60
C LYS A 74 -9.83 -24.62 30.46
N GLU A 75 -10.96 -24.29 29.87
CA GLU A 75 -11.67 -25.27 29.05
C GLU A 75 -11.04 -25.19 27.65
N GLU A 76 -9.93 -25.92 27.45
CA GLU A 76 -9.51 -26.30 26.11
C GLU A 76 -10.58 -27.27 25.58
N PRO A 77 -11.22 -27.02 24.43
CA PRO A 77 -12.06 -28.03 23.82
C PRO A 77 -11.16 -29.21 23.47
N SER A 78 -11.53 -30.38 23.99
CA SER A 78 -10.87 -31.65 23.75
C SER A 78 -10.52 -31.78 22.26
N LEU A 79 -9.23 -31.90 21.99
CA LEU A 79 -8.71 -32.33 20.70
C LEU A 79 -9.36 -33.67 20.38
N LEU A 80 -10.37 -33.66 19.51
CA LEU A 80 -10.75 -34.84 18.76
C LEU A 80 -9.47 -35.36 18.11
N ASN A 81 -9.07 -36.59 18.48
CA ASN A 81 -8.02 -37.36 17.82
C ASN A 81 -8.47 -37.67 16.37
N LEU A 82 -8.55 -36.64 15.52
CA LEU A 82 -8.58 -36.82 14.08
C LEU A 82 -7.17 -37.20 13.67
N THR A 83 -7.00 -38.47 13.31
CA THR A 83 -5.81 -38.96 12.62
C THR A 83 -5.55 -38.01 11.46
N LEU A 84 -4.38 -37.36 11.45
CA LEU A 84 -3.99 -36.50 10.34
C LEU A 84 -3.95 -37.35 9.05
N PRO A 85 -4.37 -36.79 7.91
CA PRO A 85 -4.26 -37.50 6.64
C PRO A 85 -2.79 -37.81 6.35
N ASP A 86 -2.54 -38.86 5.57
CA ASP A 86 -1.17 -39.21 5.18
C ASP A 86 -0.53 -38.19 4.22
N GLU A 87 -1.36 -37.51 3.44
CA GLU A 87 -0.94 -36.51 2.47
C GLU A 87 -1.34 -35.09 2.87
N ALA A 88 -0.46 -34.14 2.55
CA ALA A 88 -0.73 -32.73 2.77
C ALA A 88 -1.87 -32.23 1.86
N PRO A 89 -2.78 -31.40 2.37
CA PRO A 89 -3.75 -30.70 1.53
C PRO A 89 -3.06 -29.91 0.41
N LYS A 90 -3.68 -29.87 -0.77
CA LYS A 90 -3.19 -29.04 -1.87
C LYS A 90 -3.27 -27.56 -1.48
N PRO A 91 -2.17 -26.79 -1.55
CA PRO A 91 -2.20 -25.35 -1.38
C PRO A 91 -3.10 -24.66 -2.42
N THR A 92 -3.66 -23.53 -2.03
CA THR A 92 -4.33 -22.61 -2.98
C THR A 92 -3.30 -22.01 -3.93
N GLU A 93 -3.75 -21.63 -5.13
CA GLU A 93 -2.90 -20.96 -6.11
C GLU A 93 -2.39 -19.62 -5.57
N ILE A 94 -1.14 -19.31 -5.90
CA ILE A 94 -0.57 -17.99 -5.62
C ILE A 94 -1.30 -16.94 -6.45
N TYR A 95 -1.73 -15.87 -5.78
CA TYR A 95 -2.31 -14.71 -6.46
C TYR A 95 -1.59 -13.43 -6.03
N VAL A 96 -1.42 -12.52 -6.99
CA VAL A 96 -0.89 -11.17 -6.72
C VAL A 96 -2.03 -10.32 -6.16
N SER A 97 -1.92 -9.89 -4.91
CA SER A 97 -2.93 -9.05 -4.28
C SER A 97 -2.79 -7.59 -4.71
N THR A 98 -1.55 -7.09 -4.79
CA THR A 98 -1.24 -5.72 -5.18
C THR A 98 0.19 -5.59 -5.70
N LYS A 99 0.42 -4.62 -6.58
CA LYS A 99 1.70 -4.15 -7.06
C LYS A 99 1.87 -2.67 -6.69
N SER A 100 3.07 -2.27 -6.34
CA SER A 100 3.48 -0.87 -6.29
C SER A 100 4.22 -0.55 -7.58
N LYS A 101 3.72 0.45 -8.32
CA LYS A 101 4.31 0.85 -9.59
C LYS A 101 4.87 2.27 -9.51
N ILE A 102 5.97 2.47 -10.23
CA ILE A 102 6.54 3.79 -10.49
C ILE A 102 6.34 4.11 -11.96
N ALA A 103 5.79 5.29 -12.26
CA ALA A 103 5.68 5.83 -13.61
C ALA A 103 6.60 7.06 -13.76
N TYR A 104 7.05 7.31 -14.99
CA TYR A 104 7.94 8.42 -15.29
C TYR A 104 7.32 9.36 -16.33
N LEU A 105 7.24 10.64 -15.96
CA LEU A 105 6.80 11.72 -16.83
C LEU A 105 7.99 12.24 -17.65
N ASN A 106 7.71 12.87 -18.79
CA ASN A 106 8.74 13.40 -19.68
C ASN A 106 9.49 14.60 -19.08
N GLN A 107 8.87 15.34 -18.16
CA GLN A 107 9.42 16.56 -17.57
C GLN A 107 9.20 16.66 -16.05
N PRO A 108 9.96 17.53 -15.34
CA PRO A 108 9.73 17.87 -13.94
C PRO A 108 8.36 18.52 -13.70
N ILE A 109 7.85 18.37 -12.48
CA ILE A 109 6.58 18.97 -12.02
C ILE A 109 6.85 20.08 -11.02
N ASN A 110 6.29 21.26 -11.28
CA ASN A 110 6.29 22.36 -10.32
C ASN A 110 5.28 22.05 -9.20
N LEU A 111 5.77 21.83 -7.99
CA LEU A 111 4.93 21.46 -6.83
C LEU A 111 3.94 22.55 -6.42
N LYS A 112 4.07 23.80 -6.91
CA LYS A 112 3.06 24.85 -6.71
C LYS A 112 1.67 24.45 -7.22
N VAL A 113 1.60 23.54 -8.20
CA VAL A 113 0.36 22.92 -8.69
C VAL A 113 -0.47 22.28 -7.58
N PHE A 114 0.13 21.94 -6.43
CA PHE A 114 -0.57 21.47 -5.25
C PHE A 114 -1.77 22.35 -4.89
N TRP A 115 -1.63 23.68 -4.98
CA TRP A 115 -2.70 24.62 -4.62
C TRP A 115 -3.84 24.59 -5.63
N GLU A 116 -3.52 24.47 -6.92
CA GLU A 116 -4.48 24.48 -8.03
C GLU A 116 -5.29 23.19 -8.18
N ILE A 117 -4.83 22.06 -7.62
CA ILE A 117 -5.53 20.78 -7.73
C ILE A 117 -6.87 20.85 -6.96
N PRO A 118 -8.04 20.71 -7.62
CA PRO A 118 -9.32 20.74 -6.94
C PRO A 118 -9.49 19.51 -6.05
N VAL A 119 -10.18 19.69 -4.92
CA VAL A 119 -10.52 18.60 -3.99
C VAL A 119 -12.03 18.50 -3.89
N ILE A 120 -12.59 17.37 -4.31
CA ILE A 120 -14.03 17.13 -4.25
C ILE A 120 -14.46 16.75 -2.83
N PRO A 121 -15.66 17.17 -2.39
CA PRO A 121 -16.25 16.69 -1.14
C PRO A 121 -16.39 15.17 -1.12
N TYR A 122 -16.06 14.55 0.01
CA TYR A 122 -16.05 13.09 0.12
C TYR A 122 -17.42 12.44 -0.16
N TYR A 123 -18.52 13.10 0.25
CA TYR A 123 -19.87 12.58 0.12
C TYR A 123 -20.41 12.58 -1.32
N MET A 124 -19.82 13.36 -2.23
CA MET A 124 -20.26 13.39 -3.63
C MET A 124 -19.85 12.10 -4.31
N PRO A 125 -20.72 11.36 -5.02
CA PRO A 125 -20.38 10.07 -5.64
C PRO A 125 -19.81 10.27 -7.07
N GLN A 126 -18.62 10.85 -7.17
CA GLN A 126 -17.97 11.14 -8.46
C GLN A 126 -16.47 10.83 -8.46
N ASP A 127 -15.88 10.72 -9.64
CA ASP A 127 -14.44 10.54 -9.78
C ASP A 127 -13.70 11.84 -9.45
N GLY A 128 -12.58 11.71 -8.72
CA GLY A 128 -11.66 12.81 -8.52
C GLY A 128 -10.88 12.79 -7.21
N ILE A 129 -10.11 13.86 -7.00
CA ILE A 129 -9.21 13.99 -5.87
C ILE A 129 -10.02 14.30 -4.62
N ILE A 130 -10.07 13.38 -3.66
CA ILE A 130 -10.81 13.55 -2.40
C ILE A 130 -9.93 14.09 -1.27
N LYS A 131 -8.60 13.96 -1.41
CA LYS A 131 -7.63 14.46 -0.45
C LYS A 131 -6.28 14.73 -1.11
N LYS A 132 -5.60 15.82 -0.73
CA LYS A 132 -4.22 16.11 -1.13
C LYS A 132 -3.37 16.46 0.10
N GLN A 133 -2.09 16.11 0.08
CA GLN A 133 -1.16 16.33 1.20
C GLN A 133 0.20 16.77 0.69
N MET A 134 0.81 17.76 1.33
CA MET A 134 2.17 18.20 1.01
C MET A 134 2.92 18.62 2.27
N LYS A 135 4.24 18.39 2.25
CA LYS A 135 5.16 18.91 3.26
C LYS A 135 5.77 20.21 2.76
N PHE A 136 5.59 21.26 3.52
CA PHE A 136 6.21 22.57 3.28
C PHE A 136 7.44 22.72 4.18
N ASN A 137 8.42 23.45 3.68
CA ASN A 137 9.65 23.79 4.39
C ASN A 137 9.94 25.25 4.11
N SER A 138 9.41 26.11 4.98
CA SER A 138 9.52 27.56 4.88
C SER A 138 10.77 28.03 5.62
N LYS A 139 11.53 28.91 4.96
CA LYS A 139 12.75 29.53 5.50
C LYS A 139 12.52 30.95 6.00
N SER A 140 11.32 31.49 5.78
CA SER A 140 10.92 32.78 6.30
C SER A 140 9.48 32.77 6.80
N LYS A 141 9.14 33.79 7.60
CA LYS A 141 7.78 33.97 8.12
C LYS A 141 6.80 34.28 6.99
N GLU A 142 7.21 35.06 6.00
CA GLU A 142 6.41 35.44 4.84
C GLU A 142 5.96 34.20 4.05
N GLU A 143 6.86 33.24 3.78
CA GLU A 143 6.50 31.98 3.12
C GLU A 143 5.48 31.15 3.93
N THR A 144 5.51 31.28 5.25
CA THR A 144 4.57 30.61 6.16
C THR A 144 3.21 31.29 6.11
N ASP A 145 3.19 32.62 6.14
CA ASP A 145 1.98 33.44 6.08
C ASP A 145 1.27 33.26 4.72
N GLU A 146 2.01 33.12 3.62
CA GLU A 146 1.45 32.76 2.30
C GLU A 146 0.72 31.41 2.31
N ILE A 147 1.25 30.41 3.03
CA ILE A 147 0.60 29.09 3.15
C ILE A 147 -0.67 29.22 3.98
N LEU A 148 -0.62 29.97 5.08
CA LEU A 148 -1.77 30.18 5.97
C LEU A 148 -2.91 30.91 5.25
N ALA A 149 -2.59 31.98 4.51
CA ALA A 149 -3.57 32.72 3.72
C ALA A 149 -4.30 31.82 2.72
N LYS A 150 -3.59 30.90 2.05
CA LYS A 150 -4.19 29.93 1.13
C LYS A 150 -5.09 28.89 1.80
N LEU A 151 -5.00 28.72 3.11
CA LEU A 151 -5.83 27.79 3.86
C LEU A 151 -7.12 28.42 4.38
N GLU A 152 -7.20 29.75 4.44
CA GLU A 152 -8.40 30.47 4.91
C GLU A 152 -9.63 30.12 4.07
N ASP A 153 -9.47 29.97 2.76
CA ASP A 153 -10.54 29.64 1.81
C ASP A 153 -10.81 28.12 1.67
N VAL A 154 -10.11 27.28 2.44
CA VAL A 154 -10.21 25.82 2.30
C VAL A 154 -11.21 25.24 3.31
N PRO A 155 -12.33 24.61 2.86
CA PRO A 155 -13.39 24.14 3.76
C PRO A 155 -12.95 23.12 4.81
N TYR A 156 -11.99 22.26 4.45
CA TYR A 156 -11.47 21.24 5.35
C TYR A 156 -9.98 20.98 5.11
N TYR A 157 -9.18 21.29 6.12
CA TYR A 157 -7.76 20.99 6.13
C TYR A 157 -7.28 20.57 7.53
N GLU A 158 -6.14 19.88 7.56
CA GLU A 158 -5.39 19.55 8.78
C GLU A 158 -3.95 20.01 8.60
N GLU A 159 -3.48 20.82 9.54
CA GLU A 159 -2.08 21.18 9.67
C GLU A 159 -1.39 20.35 10.75
N THR A 160 -0.13 19.97 10.49
CA THR A 160 0.74 19.40 11.50
C THR A 160 2.11 20.04 11.38
N ILE A 161 2.43 20.91 12.34
CA ILE A 161 3.76 21.48 12.51
C ILE A 161 4.69 20.37 12.99
N MET A 162 5.73 20.08 12.20
CA MET A 162 6.71 19.04 12.49
C MET A 162 7.96 19.62 13.17
N SER A 163 8.33 20.85 12.82
CA SER A 163 9.46 21.59 13.39
C SER A 163 9.22 23.07 13.16
N HIS A 164 9.43 23.88 14.20
CA HIS A 164 9.32 25.33 14.11
C HIS A 164 10.47 25.96 14.89
N ILE A 165 11.20 26.86 14.26
CA ILE A 165 12.28 27.66 14.84
C ILE A 165 12.02 29.10 14.42
N ASP A 166 11.93 29.99 15.38
CA ASP A 166 11.92 31.43 15.20
C ASP A 166 12.87 32.02 16.25
N ASN A 167 14.13 32.23 15.85
CA ASN A 167 15.16 32.76 16.71
C ASN A 167 16.07 33.70 15.92
N PRO A 168 15.84 35.02 15.99
CA PRO A 168 16.62 36.00 15.22
C PRO A 168 18.11 36.01 15.57
N ASN A 169 18.48 35.53 16.77
CA ASN A 169 19.86 35.46 17.26
C ASN A 169 20.51 34.08 17.02
N GLY A 170 19.77 33.11 16.50
CA GLY A 170 20.25 31.75 16.25
C GLY A 170 20.99 31.59 14.92
N ARG A 171 21.73 30.48 14.77
CA ARG A 171 22.37 30.11 13.48
C ARG A 171 21.35 29.90 12.36
N ILE A 172 20.20 29.31 12.69
CA ILE A 172 19.03 29.22 11.81
C ILE A 172 18.01 30.23 12.35
N LYS A 173 17.78 31.30 11.59
CA LYS A 173 16.92 32.41 12.03
C LYS A 173 15.45 32.01 12.05
N PHE A 174 14.99 31.36 10.98
CA PHE A 174 13.63 30.89 10.84
C PHE A 174 13.61 29.55 10.12
N LYS A 175 12.75 28.64 10.58
CA LYS A 175 12.46 27.38 9.90
C LYS A 175 11.09 26.89 10.34
N ASP A 176 10.19 26.74 9.38
CA ASP A 176 8.89 26.14 9.62
C ASP A 176 8.70 24.94 8.68
N ILE A 177 8.60 23.75 9.28
CA ILE A 177 8.25 22.54 8.55
C ILE A 177 6.87 22.12 8.99
N ARG A 178 5.91 22.20 8.08
CA ARG A 178 4.54 21.76 8.30
C ARG A 178 4.06 20.81 7.23
N LYS A 179 3.21 19.88 7.63
CA LYS A 179 2.42 19.05 6.73
C LYS A 179 1.03 19.65 6.65
N VAL A 180 0.60 19.94 5.44
CA VAL A 180 -0.77 20.37 5.13
C VAL A 180 -1.50 19.21 4.47
N SER A 181 -2.71 18.92 4.92
CA SER A 181 -3.62 17.95 4.31
C SER A 181 -4.95 18.63 4.04
N ILE A 182 -5.45 18.56 2.81
CA ILE A 182 -6.72 19.16 2.41
C ILE A 182 -7.65 18.04 1.95
N GLY A 183 -8.87 18.00 2.48
CA GLY A 183 -9.87 16.96 2.16
C GLY A 183 -9.83 15.71 3.05
N LEU A 184 -10.70 14.75 2.71
CA LEU A 184 -11.03 13.56 3.50
C LEU A 184 -10.86 12.28 2.67
N SER A 185 -10.53 11.17 3.33
CA SER A 185 -10.45 9.83 2.73
C SER A 185 -11.25 8.80 3.51
N LYS A 186 -11.55 7.64 2.90
CA LYS A 186 -12.19 6.50 3.59
C LYS A 186 -11.46 6.15 4.87
N LYS A 187 -10.13 6.19 4.83
CA LYS A 187 -9.30 5.90 5.99
C LYS A 187 -9.47 6.92 7.13
N ASP A 188 -9.61 8.20 6.81
CA ASP A 188 -9.82 9.23 7.83
C ASP A 188 -11.18 9.06 8.53
N ILE A 189 -12.17 8.58 7.79
CA ILE A 189 -13.52 8.33 8.29
C ILE A 189 -13.55 7.03 9.11
N MET A 190 -12.98 5.96 8.57
CA MET A 190 -13.10 4.61 9.13
C MET A 190 -12.09 4.27 10.23
N SER A 191 -10.90 4.89 10.21
CA SER A 191 -9.84 4.53 11.16
C SER A 191 -9.92 5.33 12.45
N TYR A 192 -9.92 4.62 13.57
CA TYR A 192 -9.80 5.17 14.93
C TYR A 192 -8.36 5.37 15.38
N ARG A 193 -7.40 4.67 14.74
CA ARG A 193 -5.97 4.76 15.06
C ARG A 193 -5.22 5.25 13.84
N SER A 194 -4.70 6.47 13.96
CA SER A 194 -3.86 7.09 12.94
C SER A 194 -2.60 7.59 13.63
N LYS A 195 -1.52 6.80 13.61
CA LYS A 195 -0.20 7.37 13.89
C LYS A 195 0.05 8.43 12.82
N LYS A 196 0.38 9.66 13.25
CA LYS A 196 0.73 10.73 12.32
C LYS A 196 1.96 10.29 11.53
N LYS A 197 1.76 9.95 10.25
CA LYS A 197 2.86 9.61 9.35
C LYS A 197 3.56 10.88 8.91
N GLN A 198 4.88 10.88 8.94
CA GLN A 198 5.68 11.93 8.31
C GLN A 198 5.35 11.99 6.81
N ALA A 199 5.30 13.20 6.27
CA ALA A 199 5.20 13.42 4.84
C ALA A 199 6.60 13.44 4.20
N PHE A 200 6.68 13.01 2.95
CA PHE A 200 7.90 13.04 2.15
C PHE A 200 8.17 14.44 1.62
N TYR A 201 9.44 14.79 1.43
CA TYR A 201 9.85 16.04 0.78
C TYR A 201 9.78 15.90 -0.74
N ASN A 202 9.79 17.04 -1.44
CA ASN A 202 9.89 17.13 -2.90
C ASN A 202 8.77 16.42 -3.67
N CYS A 203 7.65 16.13 -3.00
CA CYS A 203 6.46 15.57 -3.61
C CYS A 203 5.21 16.09 -2.90
N PHE A 204 4.08 15.97 -3.58
CA PHE A 204 2.78 15.95 -2.91
C PHE A 204 2.12 14.58 -3.12
N VAL A 205 1.16 14.27 -2.27
CA VAL A 205 0.35 13.06 -2.34
C VAL A 205 -1.07 13.47 -2.67
N VAL A 206 -1.70 12.81 -3.63
CA VAL A 206 -3.14 12.88 -3.85
C VAL A 206 -3.77 11.53 -3.56
N ILE A 207 -4.97 11.55 -3.01
CA ILE A 207 -5.85 10.39 -2.88
C ILE A 207 -6.94 10.60 -3.93
N LEU A 208 -6.82 9.83 -5.01
CA LEU A 208 -7.73 9.83 -6.13
C LEU A 208 -8.79 8.75 -5.90
N ARG A 209 -10.07 9.11 -6.02
CA ARG A 209 -11.16 8.16 -6.04
C ARG A 209 -11.64 7.97 -7.47
N LEU A 210 -11.72 6.73 -7.93
CA LEU A 210 -12.25 6.36 -9.24
C LEU A 210 -13.31 5.27 -9.11
N LYS A 211 -14.34 5.33 -9.94
CA LYS A 211 -15.39 4.32 -10.03
C LYS A 211 -14.93 3.13 -10.88
N PHE A 212 -15.04 1.93 -10.31
CA PHE A 212 -14.76 0.66 -10.98
C PHE A 212 -15.97 -0.25 -10.82
N GLY A 213 -16.80 -0.33 -11.86
CA GLY A 213 -18.09 -1.02 -11.79
C GLY A 213 -19.05 -0.29 -10.85
N ASN A 214 -19.50 -0.96 -9.80
CA ASN A 214 -20.42 -0.38 -8.82
C ASN A 214 -19.70 0.27 -7.62
N ASP A 215 -18.40 0.06 -7.48
CA ASP A 215 -17.63 0.49 -6.31
C ASP A 215 -16.68 1.64 -6.62
N PHE A 216 -16.44 2.47 -5.61
CA PHE A 216 -15.38 3.48 -5.64
C PHE A 216 -14.11 2.94 -4.99
N LYS A 217 -12.97 3.06 -5.70
CA LYS A 217 -11.65 2.71 -5.19
C LYS A 217 -10.80 3.95 -4.98
N GLU A 218 -10.06 3.98 -3.87
CA GLU A 218 -9.16 5.08 -3.51
C GLU A 218 -7.70 4.69 -3.80
N PHE A 219 -7.00 5.54 -4.54
CA PHE A 219 -5.62 5.35 -4.97
C PHE A 219 -4.75 6.46 -4.40
N HIS A 220 -3.70 6.05 -3.69
CA HIS A 220 -2.69 6.99 -3.22
C HIS A 220 -1.65 7.18 -4.31
N VAL A 221 -1.51 8.39 -4.82
CA VAL A 221 -0.50 8.74 -5.83
C VAL A 221 0.45 9.76 -5.23
N LYS A 222 1.74 9.44 -5.21
CA LYS A 222 2.78 10.44 -4.91
C LYS A 222 3.32 11.02 -6.21
N VAL A 223 3.33 12.34 -6.31
CA VAL A 223 3.86 13.09 -7.46
C VAL A 223 5.12 13.81 -7.02
N PHE A 224 6.27 13.35 -7.51
CA PHE A 224 7.56 13.96 -7.20
C PHE A 224 7.87 15.10 -8.18
N ASN A 225 8.60 16.10 -7.71
CA ASN A 225 9.04 17.23 -8.51
C ASN A 225 9.90 16.81 -9.73
N THR A 226 10.55 15.66 -9.66
CA THR A 226 11.34 15.09 -10.76
C THR A 226 10.49 14.55 -11.92
N GLY A 227 9.17 14.50 -11.79
CA GLY A 227 8.28 13.85 -12.75
C GLY A 227 8.10 12.36 -12.50
N GLN A 228 8.55 11.84 -11.35
CA GLN A 228 8.28 10.46 -10.93
C GLN A 228 6.91 10.37 -10.25
N LEU A 229 6.14 9.34 -10.58
CA LEU A 229 4.87 9.00 -9.94
C LEU A 229 5.03 7.67 -9.19
N GLU A 230 4.63 7.60 -7.92
CA GLU A 230 4.60 6.35 -7.15
C GLU A 230 3.15 6.00 -6.77
N ILE A 231 2.68 4.84 -7.26
CA ILE A 231 1.31 4.37 -7.10
C ILE A 231 1.32 2.99 -6.43
N PRO A 232 1.31 2.93 -5.08
CA PRO A 232 1.19 1.68 -4.35
C PRO A 232 -0.21 1.07 -4.44
N GLY A 233 -0.29 -0.25 -4.23
CA GLY A 233 -1.56 -0.94 -3.97
C GLY A 233 -2.41 -1.22 -5.21
N ILE A 234 -1.84 -1.17 -6.42
CA ILE A 234 -2.57 -1.43 -7.66
C ILE A 234 -2.76 -2.93 -7.87
N GLN A 235 -3.98 -3.38 -8.16
CA GLN A 235 -4.27 -4.80 -8.29
C GLN A 235 -3.97 -5.35 -9.69
N ASN A 236 -4.22 -4.55 -10.74
CA ASN A 236 -4.03 -4.94 -12.13
C ASN A 236 -3.58 -3.75 -12.99
N ASP A 237 -3.15 -4.03 -14.22
CA ASP A 237 -2.56 -3.02 -15.10
C ASP A 237 -3.62 -2.04 -15.65
N GLU A 238 -4.87 -2.46 -15.82
CA GLU A 238 -5.98 -1.57 -16.23
C GLU A 238 -6.25 -0.47 -15.19
N MET A 239 -6.23 -0.81 -13.90
CA MET A 239 -6.37 0.18 -12.81
C MET A 239 -5.21 1.16 -12.82
N PHE A 240 -3.98 0.68 -13.06
CA PHE A 240 -2.80 1.54 -13.17
C PHE A 240 -2.97 2.56 -14.30
N GLU A 241 -3.38 2.10 -15.48
CA GLU A 241 -3.57 2.96 -16.66
C GLU A 241 -4.64 4.02 -16.42
N LYS A 242 -5.79 3.66 -15.85
CA LYS A 242 -6.85 4.63 -15.51
C LYS A 242 -6.38 5.70 -14.52
N VAL A 243 -5.66 5.29 -13.47
CA VAL A 243 -5.09 6.24 -12.51
C VAL A 243 -4.06 7.14 -13.19
N LEU A 244 -3.19 6.59 -14.04
CA LEU A 244 -2.17 7.34 -14.75
C LEU A 244 -2.79 8.37 -15.69
N VAL A 245 -3.78 7.98 -16.50
CA VAL A 245 -4.50 8.87 -17.41
C VAL A 245 -5.15 10.02 -16.63
N TYR A 246 -5.85 9.71 -15.53
CA TYR A 246 -6.47 10.76 -14.70
C TYR A 246 -5.45 11.76 -14.17
N ILE A 247 -4.31 11.27 -13.65
CA ILE A 247 -3.25 12.14 -13.13
C ILE A 247 -2.61 12.98 -14.24
N MET A 248 -2.44 12.41 -15.44
CA MET A 248 -1.97 13.15 -16.60
C MET A 248 -2.91 14.28 -16.97
N ASP A 249 -4.22 14.00 -17.06
CA ASP A 249 -5.23 14.99 -17.42
C ASP A 249 -5.38 16.07 -16.35
N LEU A 250 -5.20 15.72 -15.08
CA LEU A 250 -5.16 16.67 -13.97
C LEU A 250 -3.97 17.65 -14.07
N LEU A 251 -2.80 17.17 -14.51
CA LEU A 251 -1.57 17.96 -14.52
C LEU A 251 -1.36 18.72 -15.84
N LYS A 252 -1.88 18.23 -16.96
CA LYS A 252 -1.73 18.84 -18.31
C LYS A 252 -2.09 20.33 -18.37
N PRO A 253 -3.17 20.84 -17.72
CA PRO A 253 -3.48 22.27 -17.73
C PRO A 253 -2.35 23.17 -17.21
N PHE A 254 -1.52 22.64 -16.29
CA PHE A 254 -0.40 23.35 -15.69
C PHE A 254 0.94 23.03 -16.37
N HIS A 255 0.97 21.94 -17.15
CA HIS A 255 2.13 21.43 -17.85
C HIS A 255 1.72 20.94 -19.25
N PRO A 256 1.47 21.83 -20.23
CA PRO A 256 0.86 21.47 -21.51
C PRO A 256 1.63 20.40 -22.32
N ASN A 257 2.95 20.40 -22.21
CA ASN A 257 3.83 19.44 -22.89
C ASN A 257 4.03 18.13 -22.11
N LEU A 258 3.22 17.86 -21.08
CA LEU A 258 3.37 16.69 -20.22
C LEU A 258 2.98 15.41 -20.97
N SER A 259 3.90 14.46 -21.02
CA SER A 259 3.67 13.12 -21.56
C SER A 259 4.24 12.04 -20.66
N TYR A 260 3.68 10.84 -20.78
CA TYR A 260 4.18 9.64 -20.12
C TYR A 260 5.33 9.05 -20.95
N LYS A 261 6.39 8.53 -20.29
CA LYS A 261 7.56 7.94 -20.98
C LYS A 261 7.37 6.47 -21.38
N ASP A 262 6.15 5.94 -21.34
CA ASP A 262 5.79 4.53 -21.62
C ASP A 262 6.66 3.49 -20.90
N LYS A 263 7.17 3.88 -19.73
CA LYS A 263 7.96 3.03 -18.84
C LYS A 263 7.38 3.10 -17.45
N SER A 264 6.97 1.95 -16.94
CA SER A 264 6.61 1.78 -15.53
C SER A 264 7.42 0.66 -14.92
N ASP A 265 7.94 0.89 -13.72
CA ASP A 265 8.67 -0.12 -12.97
C ASP A 265 7.76 -0.68 -11.88
N THR A 266 7.70 -2.00 -11.77
CA THR A 266 7.11 -2.64 -10.60
C THR A 266 8.18 -2.68 -9.51
N VAL A 267 7.94 -1.96 -8.41
CA VAL A 267 8.91 -1.86 -7.30
C VAL A 267 8.61 -2.81 -6.16
N LEU A 268 7.37 -3.27 -6.03
CA LEU A 268 6.98 -4.22 -5.02
C LEU A 268 5.80 -5.04 -5.52
N ILE A 269 5.88 -6.35 -5.40
CA ILE A 269 4.74 -7.24 -5.57
C ILE A 269 4.40 -7.81 -4.20
N ASN A 270 3.10 -7.79 -3.86
CA ASN A 270 2.54 -8.50 -2.73
C ASN A 270 1.66 -9.62 -3.29
N SER A 271 1.96 -10.85 -2.89
CA SER A 271 1.25 -12.04 -3.32
C SER A 271 0.96 -12.94 -2.13
N ASN A 272 -0.13 -13.68 -2.22
CA ASN A 272 -0.60 -14.50 -1.12
C ASN A 272 -1.06 -15.86 -1.60
N PHE A 273 -0.94 -16.85 -0.73
CA PHE A 273 -1.58 -18.15 -0.86
C PHE A 273 -1.82 -18.74 0.54
N ASN A 274 -2.46 -19.90 0.59
CA ASN A 274 -2.70 -20.65 1.81
C ASN A 274 -2.39 -22.14 1.60
N CYS A 275 -1.71 -22.76 2.56
CA CYS A 275 -1.28 -24.16 2.48
C CYS A 275 -2.37 -25.19 2.86
N GLY A 276 -3.55 -24.76 3.31
CA GLY A 276 -4.71 -25.61 3.60
C GLY A 276 -4.78 -26.17 5.03
N PHE A 277 -3.83 -25.85 5.90
CA PHE A 277 -3.79 -26.35 7.28
C PHE A 277 -3.13 -25.34 8.23
N TYR A 278 -3.38 -25.49 9.52
CA TYR A 278 -2.73 -24.70 10.56
C TYR A 278 -1.33 -25.21 10.84
N ILE A 279 -0.38 -24.29 10.93
CA ILE A 279 1.05 -24.57 11.04
C ILE A 279 1.53 -24.40 12.48
N ASN A 280 2.27 -25.40 12.97
CA ASN A 280 3.14 -25.27 14.13
C ASN A 280 4.36 -24.42 13.75
N ARG A 281 4.30 -23.13 14.07
CA ARG A 281 5.31 -22.15 13.64
C ARG A 281 6.67 -22.37 14.32
N GLU A 282 6.71 -22.92 15.52
CA GLU A 282 7.96 -23.20 16.23
C GLU A 282 8.73 -24.31 15.49
N VAL A 283 8.07 -25.43 15.21
CA VAL A 283 8.67 -26.55 14.46
C VAL A 283 9.07 -26.13 13.05
N LEU A 284 8.18 -25.41 12.34
CA LEU A 284 8.50 -24.94 11.00
C LEU A 284 9.67 -23.94 11.00
N TYR A 285 9.75 -23.02 11.96
CA TYR A 285 10.86 -22.06 12.07
C TYR A 285 12.21 -22.79 12.21
N GLU A 286 12.29 -23.79 13.08
CA GLU A 286 13.49 -24.61 13.26
C GLU A 286 13.88 -25.33 11.97
N LEU A 287 12.91 -25.92 11.26
CA LEU A 287 13.15 -26.55 9.97
C LEU A 287 13.67 -25.55 8.92
N LEU A 288 13.00 -24.40 8.77
CA LEU A 288 13.40 -23.38 7.80
C LEU A 288 14.83 -22.88 8.06
N LYS A 289 15.18 -22.65 9.33
CA LYS A 289 16.48 -22.13 9.73
C LYS A 289 17.60 -23.17 9.64
N TYR A 290 17.39 -24.35 10.20
CA TYR A 290 18.47 -25.33 10.39
C TYR A 290 18.50 -26.41 9.32
N LYS A 291 17.34 -26.92 8.87
CA LYS A 291 17.28 -27.95 7.82
C LYS A 291 17.42 -27.35 6.43
N TYR A 292 16.69 -26.27 6.16
CA TYR A 292 16.69 -25.62 4.84
C TYR A 292 17.70 -24.47 4.72
N GLY A 293 18.28 -24.00 5.83
CA GLY A 293 19.32 -22.98 5.82
C GLY A 293 18.83 -21.58 5.41
N LEU A 294 17.53 -21.31 5.54
CA LEU A 294 16.96 -20.02 5.18
C LEU A 294 17.16 -18.99 6.28
N GLN A 295 17.46 -17.75 5.91
CA GLN A 295 17.45 -16.65 6.86
C GLN A 295 16.03 -16.43 7.37
N SER A 296 15.77 -16.85 8.60
CA SER A 296 14.44 -16.85 9.21
C SER A 296 14.49 -16.26 10.62
N ILE A 297 13.45 -15.50 10.98
CA ILE A 297 13.26 -14.88 12.29
C ILE A 297 11.83 -15.18 12.75
N TYR A 298 11.70 -15.63 14.00
CA TYR A 298 10.40 -15.86 14.61
C TYR A 298 10.42 -15.43 16.09
N ASP A 299 9.70 -14.35 16.38
CA ASP A 299 9.33 -13.94 17.74
C ASP A 299 7.83 -13.60 17.75
N PRO A 300 6.97 -14.48 18.29
CA PRO A 300 5.52 -14.30 18.25
C PRO A 300 5.02 -13.08 19.05
N CYS A 301 5.83 -12.56 19.98
CA CYS A 301 5.49 -11.34 20.73
C CYS A 301 5.66 -10.09 19.88
N SER A 302 6.66 -10.08 18.98
CA SER A 302 6.97 -8.95 18.11
C SER A 302 6.21 -8.99 16.78
N TYR A 303 6.06 -10.20 16.19
CA TYR A 303 5.39 -10.37 14.91
C TYR A 303 4.66 -11.73 14.82
N PRO A 304 3.41 -11.78 14.33
CA PRO A 304 2.59 -12.99 14.42
C PRO A 304 3.02 -14.16 13.51
N GLY A 305 3.78 -13.90 12.44
CA GLY A 305 4.25 -14.91 11.47
C GLY A 305 5.74 -15.21 11.61
N ILE A 306 6.21 -16.27 10.94
CA ILE A 306 7.64 -16.48 10.69
C ILE A 306 8.04 -15.57 9.55
N GLN A 307 9.09 -14.77 9.71
CA GLN A 307 9.63 -13.92 8.64
C GLN A 307 10.88 -14.58 8.08
N SER A 308 10.90 -14.85 6.77
CA SER A 308 12.01 -15.51 6.12
C SER A 308 12.37 -14.83 4.81
N LYS A 309 13.61 -15.05 4.36
CA LYS A 309 14.12 -14.54 3.09
C LYS A 309 14.51 -15.70 2.19
N PHE A 310 14.17 -15.55 0.92
CA PHE A 310 14.57 -16.41 -0.17
C PHE A 310 15.53 -15.64 -1.07
N TYR A 311 16.74 -16.18 -1.24
CA TYR A 311 17.75 -15.62 -2.12
C TYR A 311 17.71 -16.35 -3.46
N TYR A 312 17.12 -15.69 -4.47
CA TYR A 312 17.07 -16.20 -5.82
C TYR A 312 18.35 -15.81 -6.57
N ASN A 313 19.01 -16.78 -7.18
CA ASN A 313 20.24 -16.56 -7.94
C ASN A 313 20.07 -17.01 -9.39
N SER A 314 20.12 -16.07 -10.34
CA SER A 314 19.92 -16.40 -11.77
C SER A 314 20.94 -17.39 -12.33
N ASP A 315 22.10 -17.51 -11.67
CA ASP A 315 23.23 -18.31 -12.14
C ASP A 315 23.12 -19.78 -11.71
N LEU A 316 22.12 -20.13 -10.91
CA LEU A 316 21.86 -21.50 -10.46
C LEU A 316 20.65 -22.10 -11.19
N GLU A 317 20.78 -23.33 -11.67
CA GLU A 317 19.66 -24.09 -12.23
C GLU A 317 18.65 -24.47 -11.13
N ILE A 318 19.16 -24.91 -9.98
CA ILE A 318 18.36 -25.32 -8.82
C ILE A 318 18.44 -24.22 -7.77
N GLN A 319 17.28 -23.71 -7.38
CA GLN A 319 17.14 -22.69 -6.35
C GLN A 319 16.89 -23.34 -4.99
N ASP A 320 17.78 -23.14 -4.03
CA ASP A 320 17.61 -23.61 -2.65
C ASP A 320 17.24 -22.49 -1.66
N GLY A 321 17.21 -21.23 -2.14
CA GLY A 321 16.76 -20.06 -1.38
C GLY A 321 17.75 -19.55 -0.33
N LYS A 322 18.93 -20.17 -0.20
CA LYS A 322 19.89 -19.86 0.86
C LYS A 322 20.68 -18.59 0.58
N GLN A 323 21.05 -17.90 1.64
CA GLN A 323 21.95 -16.76 1.54
C GLN A 323 23.33 -17.22 1.04
N ILE A 324 23.91 -16.44 0.13
CA ILE A 324 25.23 -16.73 -0.41
C ILE A 324 26.29 -16.47 0.66
N THR A 325 27.17 -17.45 0.84
CA THR A 325 28.32 -17.35 1.74
C THR A 325 29.28 -16.26 1.29
N SER A 326 30.01 -15.66 2.22
CA SER A 326 30.95 -14.56 1.93
C SER A 326 31.96 -14.89 0.82
N GLU A 327 32.40 -16.15 0.75
CA GLU A 327 33.35 -16.67 -0.25
C GLU A 327 32.79 -16.68 -1.69
N ASN A 328 31.47 -16.79 -1.83
CA ASN A 328 30.80 -16.91 -3.14
C ASN A 328 30.20 -15.57 -3.62
N LYS A 329 30.32 -14.49 -2.84
CA LYS A 329 29.76 -13.18 -3.20
C LYS A 329 30.35 -12.60 -4.48
N GLU A 330 31.63 -12.87 -4.75
CA GLU A 330 32.30 -12.37 -5.97
C GLU A 330 31.89 -13.17 -7.22
N LYS A 331 31.47 -14.43 -7.03
CA LYS A 331 31.06 -15.34 -8.10
C LYS A 331 29.66 -15.01 -8.63
N TYR A 332 28.73 -14.66 -7.74
CA TYR A 332 27.33 -14.45 -8.08
C TYR A 332 26.97 -12.98 -8.02
N LYS A 333 26.65 -12.39 -9.18
CA LYS A 333 26.39 -10.95 -9.30
C LYS A 333 24.91 -10.59 -9.24
N ASN A 334 24.02 -11.55 -9.52
CA ASN A 334 22.60 -11.31 -9.76
C ASN A 334 21.73 -12.09 -8.76
N VAL A 335 21.71 -11.59 -7.52
CA VAL A 335 21.01 -12.24 -6.41
C VAL A 335 19.86 -11.36 -5.97
N LEU A 336 18.65 -11.87 -6.12
CA LEU A 336 17.43 -11.18 -5.75
C LEU A 336 16.91 -11.71 -4.41
N GLU A 337 16.69 -10.78 -3.49
CA GLU A 337 16.10 -11.09 -2.19
C GLU A 337 14.57 -10.97 -2.27
N VAL A 338 13.87 -12.06 -1.93
CA VAL A 338 12.42 -12.09 -1.80
C VAL A 338 12.06 -12.44 -0.36
N SER A 339 11.26 -11.62 0.29
CA SER A 339 10.79 -11.88 1.65
C SER A 339 9.49 -12.67 1.62
N PHE A 340 9.30 -13.58 2.56
CA PHE A 340 8.02 -14.23 2.76
C PHE A 340 7.69 -14.37 4.24
N MET A 341 6.39 -14.38 4.54
CA MET A 341 5.88 -14.52 5.90
C MET A 341 4.87 -15.65 5.97
N ILE A 342 5.05 -16.55 6.92
CA ILE A 342 4.19 -17.73 7.13
C ILE A 342 3.43 -17.58 8.44
N PHE A 343 2.11 -17.60 8.36
CA PHE A 343 1.22 -17.41 9.51
C PHE A 343 0.67 -18.73 10.03
N ARG A 344 0.23 -18.72 11.29
CA ARG A 344 -0.37 -19.89 11.97
C ARG A 344 -1.50 -20.53 11.16
N THR A 345 -2.29 -19.70 10.48
CA THR A 345 -3.47 -20.10 9.70
C THR A 345 -3.13 -20.79 8.38
N GLY A 346 -1.84 -21.03 8.11
CA GLY A 346 -1.37 -21.55 6.82
C GLY A 346 -1.32 -20.49 5.72
N SER A 347 -1.70 -19.25 6.02
CA SER A 347 -1.57 -18.14 5.08
C SER A 347 -0.09 -17.81 4.90
N VAL A 348 0.31 -17.56 3.66
CA VAL A 348 1.68 -17.20 3.28
C VAL A 348 1.62 -15.94 2.42
N LEU A 349 2.46 -14.98 2.77
CA LEU A 349 2.64 -13.71 2.09
C LEU A 349 4.03 -13.71 1.46
N ILE A 350 4.15 -13.51 0.15
CA ILE A 350 5.44 -13.34 -0.55
C ILE A 350 5.51 -11.91 -1.06
N VAL A 351 6.59 -11.20 -0.70
CA VAL A 351 6.82 -9.79 -0.96
C VAL A 351 8.24 -9.54 -1.44
N GLY A 352 8.37 -8.81 -2.56
CA GLY A 352 9.68 -8.42 -3.07
C GLY A 352 9.61 -7.60 -4.36
N LYS A 353 10.75 -7.03 -4.75
CA LYS A 353 10.95 -6.43 -6.07
C LYS A 353 11.42 -7.54 -7.01
N CYS A 354 10.47 -8.26 -7.59
CA CYS A 354 10.74 -9.40 -8.46
C CYS A 354 9.63 -9.58 -9.49
N ASP A 355 9.92 -10.37 -10.52
CA ASP A 355 8.95 -10.74 -11.55
C ASP A 355 8.07 -11.90 -11.09
N VAL A 356 6.95 -12.09 -11.79
CA VAL A 356 5.96 -13.14 -11.48
C VAL A 356 6.60 -14.53 -11.51
N ASP A 357 7.52 -14.79 -12.44
CA ASP A 357 8.20 -16.08 -12.55
C ASP A 357 9.02 -16.43 -11.29
N ILE A 358 9.63 -15.44 -10.66
CA ILE A 358 10.38 -15.63 -9.41
C ILE A 358 9.40 -15.94 -8.27
N LEU A 359 8.24 -15.27 -8.23
CA LEU A 359 7.20 -15.56 -7.23
C LEU A 359 6.71 -17.00 -7.33
N VAL A 360 6.52 -17.52 -8.55
CA VAL A 360 6.13 -18.92 -8.79
C VAL A 360 7.21 -19.87 -8.27
N LYS A 361 8.49 -19.59 -8.50
CA LYS A 361 9.59 -20.42 -7.97
C LYS A 361 9.63 -20.44 -6.44
N VAL A 362 9.41 -19.29 -5.78
CA VAL A 362 9.33 -19.22 -4.31
C VAL A 362 8.11 -19.99 -3.80
N TYR A 363 6.97 -19.87 -4.48
CA TYR A 363 5.76 -20.63 -4.18
C TYR A 363 6.01 -22.15 -4.27
N ASP A 364 6.58 -22.63 -5.38
CA ASP A 364 6.86 -24.05 -5.59
C ASP A 364 7.83 -24.60 -4.52
N PHE A 365 8.87 -23.82 -4.19
CA PHE A 365 9.79 -24.17 -3.12
C PHE A 365 9.08 -24.32 -1.76
N LEU A 366 8.24 -23.36 -1.38
CA LEU A 366 7.53 -23.38 -0.10
C LEU A 366 6.49 -24.50 -0.04
N THR A 367 5.74 -24.73 -1.13
CA THR A 367 4.76 -25.81 -1.19
C THR A 367 5.42 -27.18 -1.10
N ASN A 368 6.61 -27.36 -1.66
CA ASN A 368 7.42 -28.58 -1.48
C ASN A 368 7.85 -28.79 -0.02
N ILE A 369 8.25 -27.73 0.69
CA ILE A 369 8.54 -27.82 2.14
C ILE A 369 7.29 -28.23 2.91
N PHE A 370 6.15 -27.59 2.65
CA PHE A 370 4.90 -27.90 3.35
C PHE A 370 4.43 -29.33 3.12
N ARG A 371 4.63 -29.87 1.91
CA ARG A 371 4.31 -31.25 1.59
C ARG A 371 5.25 -32.23 2.29
N THR A 372 6.55 -31.96 2.25
CA THR A 372 7.58 -32.84 2.81
C THR A 372 7.49 -32.93 4.32
N GLU A 373 7.29 -31.79 4.99
CA GLU A 373 7.28 -31.68 6.45
C GLU A 373 5.88 -31.77 7.04
N PHE A 374 4.85 -32.04 6.24
CA PHE A 374 3.44 -31.93 6.65
C PHE A 374 3.12 -32.57 7.99
N LYS A 375 3.57 -33.82 8.19
CA LYS A 375 3.32 -34.60 9.42
C LYS A 375 3.94 -33.96 10.66
N SER A 376 5.04 -33.22 10.53
CA SER A 376 5.72 -32.56 11.66
C SER A 376 5.15 -31.17 11.94
N ILE A 377 4.71 -30.45 10.90
CA ILE A 377 4.28 -29.04 11.04
C ILE A 377 2.76 -28.85 11.13
N CYS A 378 1.93 -29.84 10.80
CA CYS A 378 0.47 -29.69 10.83
C CYS A 378 -0.08 -29.76 12.26
N GLN A 379 -0.80 -28.71 12.69
CA GLN A 379 -1.56 -28.71 13.95
C GLN A 379 -3.00 -29.18 13.77
N ARG A 380 -3.67 -28.71 12.71
CA ARG A 380 -5.04 -29.11 12.33
C ARG A 380 -5.34 -28.71 10.91
N LEU A 381 -6.23 -29.44 10.24
CA LEU A 381 -6.74 -29.06 8.93
C LEU A 381 -7.67 -27.85 9.02
N ILE A 382 -7.74 -27.08 7.93
CA ILE A 382 -8.75 -26.01 7.78
C ILE A 382 -10.07 -26.67 7.35
N VAL A 383 -11.09 -26.53 8.18
CA VAL A 383 -12.44 -27.04 7.89
C VAL A 383 -13.35 -25.91 7.39
N ALA A 384 -14.49 -26.25 6.78
CA ALA A 384 -15.42 -25.26 6.24
C ALA A 384 -15.89 -24.22 7.29
N SER A 385 -16.04 -24.64 8.55
CA SER A 385 -16.39 -23.75 9.66
C SER A 385 -15.32 -22.71 10.01
N ASP A 386 -14.05 -22.93 9.63
CA ASP A 386 -12.98 -21.93 9.77
C ASP A 386 -13.06 -20.83 8.70
N LYS A 387 -13.67 -21.14 7.55
CA LYS A 387 -13.85 -20.17 6.45
C LYS A 387 -15.02 -19.24 6.70
N VAL A 388 -15.95 -19.61 7.57
CA VAL A 388 -17.05 -18.73 7.99
C VAL A 388 -16.47 -17.72 8.97
N ASN A 389 -16.23 -16.49 8.50
CA ASN A 389 -15.94 -15.36 9.37
C ASN A 389 -17.08 -15.27 10.40
N LYS A 390 -16.85 -15.76 11.63
CA LYS A 390 -17.75 -15.47 12.74
C LYS A 390 -17.88 -13.96 12.80
N GLN A 391 -19.04 -13.43 12.44
CA GLN A 391 -19.35 -12.01 12.58
C GLN A 391 -19.21 -11.68 14.06
N LYS A 392 -18.03 -11.19 14.46
CA LYS A 392 -17.84 -10.64 15.79
C LYS A 392 -18.78 -9.44 15.83
N ASN A 393 -19.68 -9.39 16.82
CA ASN A 393 -20.50 -8.21 17.08
C ASN A 393 -19.58 -6.99 17.14
N LYS A 394 -19.51 -6.22 16.03
CA LYS A 394 -18.65 -5.05 15.93
C LYS A 394 -19.23 -4.05 16.91
N LYS A 395 -18.51 -3.70 17.98
CA LYS A 395 -18.92 -2.58 18.84
C LYS A 395 -19.00 -1.33 17.96
N ILE A 396 -20.21 -0.81 17.75
CA ILE A 396 -20.44 0.44 17.03
C ILE A 396 -19.75 1.54 17.83
N ARG A 397 -18.69 2.11 17.26
CA ARG A 397 -18.03 3.30 17.80
C ARG A 397 -18.45 4.47 16.90
N LYS A 398 -18.88 5.58 17.49
CA LYS A 398 -19.22 6.80 16.76
C LYS A 398 -17.99 7.70 16.75
N LYS A 399 -17.66 8.27 15.58
CA LYS A 399 -16.64 9.32 15.42
C LYS A 399 -17.33 10.54 14.86
N ILE A 400 -17.21 11.69 15.55
CA ILE A 400 -17.74 12.96 15.06
C ILE A 400 -16.64 13.60 14.22
N ILE A 401 -16.95 13.84 12.95
CA ILE A 401 -16.10 14.60 12.03
C ILE A 401 -16.84 15.92 11.81
N HIS A 402 -16.29 17.01 12.32
CA HIS A 402 -16.84 18.34 12.10
C HIS A 402 -16.49 18.75 10.67
N ASN A 403 -17.53 19.04 9.89
CA ASN A 403 -17.42 19.41 8.49
C ASN A 403 -18.13 20.75 8.33
N TYR A 404 -17.37 21.81 8.16
CA TYR A 404 -17.91 23.16 8.00
C TYR A 404 -18.17 23.41 6.51
N TYR A 405 -19.25 22.83 5.98
CA TYR A 405 -19.84 23.34 4.75
C TYR A 405 -20.89 24.37 5.16
N GLU A 406 -20.53 25.65 5.11
CA GLU A 406 -21.57 26.65 4.90
C GLU A 406 -22.05 26.47 3.46
N HIS A 407 -23.33 26.13 3.28
CA HIS A 407 -23.98 26.25 1.99
C HIS A 407 -24.27 27.74 1.76
N PRO A 408 -23.65 28.43 0.80
CA PRO A 408 -24.34 29.54 0.19
C PRO A 408 -25.47 28.93 -0.65
N LEU A 409 -26.72 29.20 -0.26
CA LEU A 409 -27.88 29.04 -1.13
C LEU A 409 -27.71 30.03 -2.30
N HIS A 410 -27.03 29.63 -3.36
CA HIS A 410 -27.10 30.30 -4.66
C HIS A 410 -27.85 29.40 -5.66
N PRO A 411 -28.73 30.00 -6.48
CA PRO A 411 -29.54 29.24 -7.42
C PRO A 411 -28.67 28.52 -8.42
N ILE A 412 -29.10 27.29 -8.74
CA ILE A 412 -28.49 26.38 -9.71
C ILE A 412 -28.27 27.13 -11.03
N LEU A 413 -27.03 27.45 -11.34
CA LEU A 413 -26.62 27.68 -12.73
C LEU A 413 -26.30 26.31 -13.30
N GLU A 414 -27.18 25.82 -14.17
CA GLU A 414 -26.91 24.69 -15.05
C GLU A 414 -25.68 25.02 -15.91
N LEU A 415 -24.52 24.47 -15.54
CA LEU A 415 -23.43 24.25 -16.48
C LEU A 415 -23.63 22.85 -17.06
N ASN A 416 -24.46 22.80 -18.09
CA ASN A 416 -24.59 21.68 -19.00
C ASN A 416 -23.25 21.44 -19.74
N GLU A 417 -22.96 20.16 -19.96
CA GLU A 417 -22.00 19.57 -20.91
C GLU A 417 -20.50 19.48 -20.52
N PHE A 418 -20.17 18.56 -19.61
CA PHE A 418 -19.03 17.67 -19.86
C PHE A 418 -19.54 16.47 -20.68
N GLN A 419 -19.29 16.50 -21.99
CA GLN A 419 -19.56 15.37 -22.89
C GLN A 419 -18.66 14.18 -22.50
N PRO A 420 -19.17 12.93 -22.49
CA PRO A 420 -18.37 11.75 -22.22
C PRO A 420 -17.48 11.46 -23.42
N ILE A 421 -16.17 11.73 -23.32
CA ILE A 421 -15.23 11.33 -24.38
C ILE A 421 -14.86 9.86 -24.18
N THR A 422 -15.43 9.05 -25.06
CA THR A 422 -15.21 7.63 -25.28
C THR A 422 -13.79 7.32 -25.78
N ASN A 423 -13.19 6.27 -25.22
CA ASN A 423 -12.32 5.21 -25.80
C ASN A 423 -11.19 5.49 -26.81
N ASN A 424 -10.96 6.69 -27.33
CA ASN A 424 -10.00 6.87 -28.44
C ASN A 424 -8.51 6.78 -28.05
N ILE A 425 -8.16 6.91 -26.76
CA ILE A 425 -6.76 6.82 -26.33
C ILE A 425 -6.31 5.36 -26.13
N VAL A 426 -7.25 4.45 -25.82
CA VAL A 426 -6.94 3.01 -25.67
C VAL A 426 -6.56 2.39 -27.02
N ASP A 427 -7.13 2.90 -28.11
CA ASP A 427 -6.84 2.40 -29.45
C ASP A 427 -5.57 3.02 -30.04
N GLU A 428 -5.24 4.28 -29.75
CA GLU A 428 -3.94 4.88 -30.12
C GLU A 428 -2.76 4.18 -29.42
N ILE A 429 -2.91 3.78 -28.16
CA ILE A 429 -1.86 3.04 -27.42
C ILE A 429 -1.72 1.60 -27.95
N LYS A 430 -2.81 0.96 -28.39
CA LYS A 430 -2.77 -0.40 -28.97
C LYS A 430 -2.21 -0.43 -30.39
N ASP A 431 -2.50 0.57 -31.22
CA ASP A 431 -2.02 0.63 -32.61
C ASP A 431 -0.52 0.94 -32.70
N GLU A 432 0.04 1.72 -31.77
CA GLU A 432 1.48 1.95 -31.73
C GLU A 432 2.27 0.72 -31.21
N HIS A 433 1.72 -0.01 -30.24
CA HIS A 433 2.30 -1.29 -29.79
C HIS A 433 2.33 -2.36 -30.88
N THR A 434 1.31 -2.38 -31.75
CA THR A 434 1.23 -3.33 -32.86
C THR A 434 2.22 -2.99 -33.97
N LYS A 435 2.41 -1.70 -34.27
CA LYS A 435 3.41 -1.19 -35.25
C LYS A 435 4.85 -1.32 -34.76
N ALA A 436 5.10 -1.22 -33.45
CA ALA A 436 6.41 -1.44 -32.84
C ALA A 436 6.84 -2.92 -32.87
N ASN A 437 5.89 -3.85 -32.69
CA ASN A 437 6.16 -5.29 -32.75
C ASN A 437 6.41 -5.80 -34.19
N THR A 438 5.72 -5.27 -35.20
CA THR A 438 6.00 -5.60 -36.61
C THR A 438 7.35 -5.07 -37.08
N LYS A 439 7.78 -3.89 -36.62
CA LYS A 439 9.14 -3.37 -36.89
C LYS A 439 10.25 -4.18 -36.20
N LYS A 440 10.00 -4.73 -35.00
CA LYS A 440 10.97 -5.62 -34.30
C LYS A 440 11.06 -7.02 -34.94
N GLN A 441 9.96 -7.58 -35.43
CA GLN A 441 9.98 -8.86 -36.15
C GLN A 441 10.65 -8.74 -37.53
N ASN A 442 10.40 -7.65 -38.27
CA ASN A 442 11.05 -7.41 -39.57
C ASN A 442 12.55 -7.07 -39.47
N LYS A 443 13.01 -6.55 -38.32
CA LYS A 443 14.46 -6.41 -38.05
C LYS A 443 15.10 -7.76 -37.71
N LYS A 444 14.44 -8.62 -36.93
CA LYS A 444 14.95 -9.97 -36.60
C LYS A 444 15.00 -10.92 -37.81
N SER A 445 14.04 -10.84 -38.73
CA SER A 445 14.08 -11.65 -39.97
C SER A 445 15.19 -11.20 -40.92
N LYS A 446 15.41 -9.89 -41.09
CA LYS A 446 16.54 -9.37 -41.89
C LYS A 446 17.92 -9.70 -41.31
N THR A 447 18.08 -9.73 -39.98
CA THR A 447 19.35 -10.15 -39.36
C THR A 447 19.58 -11.66 -39.39
N LYS A 448 18.52 -12.47 -39.55
CA LYS A 448 18.63 -13.93 -39.69
C LYS A 448 19.00 -14.34 -41.12
N ILE A 449 18.39 -13.69 -42.12
CA ILE A 449 18.73 -13.89 -43.55
C ILE A 449 20.18 -13.46 -43.84
N PHE A 450 20.64 -12.36 -43.24
CA PHE A 450 22.03 -11.90 -43.39
C PHE A 450 23.07 -12.75 -42.64
N LYS A 451 22.65 -13.63 -41.72
CA LYS A 451 23.55 -14.59 -41.06
C LYS A 451 23.62 -15.91 -41.83
N GLU A 452 22.51 -16.38 -42.37
CA GLU A 452 22.46 -17.59 -43.21
C GLU A 452 23.17 -17.38 -44.57
N GLU A 453 23.17 -16.16 -45.14
CA GLU A 453 23.95 -15.86 -46.37
C GLU A 453 25.46 -15.72 -46.14
N VAL A 454 25.92 -15.49 -44.90
CA VAL A 454 27.36 -15.37 -44.58
C VAL A 454 27.96 -16.73 -44.18
N GLU A 455 27.16 -17.68 -43.70
CA GLU A 455 27.58 -19.06 -43.43
C GLU A 455 27.69 -19.93 -44.71
N PHE A 456 27.02 -19.57 -45.80
CA PHE A 456 27.10 -20.31 -47.08
C PHE A 456 28.31 -19.91 -47.97
N VAL A 457 29.12 -18.94 -47.54
CA VAL A 457 30.32 -18.47 -48.29
C VAL A 457 31.63 -18.90 -47.61
N LEU A 458 31.56 -19.65 -46.50
CA LEU A 458 32.71 -20.10 -45.73
C LEU A 458 32.75 -21.63 -45.42
N GLU A 459 32.01 -22.43 -46.19
CA GLU A 459 32.26 -23.86 -46.45
C GLU A 459 32.49 -24.06 -47.94
#